data_AF-A0A955X152-F1
#
_entry.id   AF-A0A955X152-F1
#
_cell.length_a   1.000
_cell.length_b   1.000
_cell.length_c   1.000
_cell.angle_alpha   90.00
_cell.angle_beta   90.00
_cell.angle_gamma   90.00
#
_symmetry.space_group_name_H-M   'P 1'
#
loop_
_entity.id
_entity.type
_entity.pdbx_description
1 polymer ?
#
loop_
_entity_poly.entity_id
_entity_poly.type
_entity_poly.pdbx_seq_one_letter_code
_entity_poly.pdbx_strand_id
1 'polypeptide(L)'
;FRAVWQEKAGCDYGGAVAGGRAVLLEVKSSSAASLPLDRGARGPTLAPSQADELDLADSLGAIAGVLVAVTPAAGVRWFFLPWRRWCAAVEEARAAARASLGVELLERHGFGVPPGDWLAAVDGCGA
;
A
#
# COMPACT_ATOMS: atom_id res chain seq x y z
N PHE A 1 23.05 -26.55 -9.42
CA PHE A 1 22.66 -25.15 -9.67
C PHE A 1 22.48 -24.46 -8.32
N ARG A 2 23.11 -23.30 -8.08
CA ARG A 2 22.88 -22.48 -6.87
C ARG A 2 22.18 -21.20 -7.32
N ALA A 3 20.90 -21.07 -7.02
CA ALA A 3 20.18 -19.82 -7.19
C ALA A 3 20.43 -18.93 -5.97
N VAL A 4 20.63 -17.63 -6.20
CA VAL A 4 20.68 -16.62 -5.14
C VAL A 4 19.47 -15.72 -5.35
N TRP A 5 18.74 -15.45 -4.27
CA TRP A 5 17.65 -14.50 -4.30
C TRP A 5 18.21 -13.10 -4.51
N GLN A 6 17.67 -12.37 -5.48
CA GLN A 6 17.95 -10.95 -5.69
C GLN A 6 16.66 -10.18 -5.42
N GLU A 7 16.76 -9.17 -4.56
CA GLU A 7 15.67 -8.23 -4.34
C GLU A 7 15.41 -7.46 -5.63
N LYS A 8 14.15 -7.44 -6.07
CA LYS A 8 13.73 -6.58 -7.17
C LYS A 8 13.74 -5.14 -6.63
N ALA A 9 14.43 -4.24 -7.34
CA ALA A 9 14.29 -2.82 -7.07
C ALA A 9 12.90 -2.35 -7.50
N GLY A 10 12.23 -1.62 -6.60
CA GLY A 10 10.98 -0.93 -6.91
C GLY A 10 9.70 -1.68 -6.55
N CYS A 11 8.58 -1.11 -6.97
CA CYS A 11 7.25 -1.64 -6.72
C CYS A 11 6.95 -2.91 -7.53
N ASP A 12 6.06 -3.73 -6.98
CA ASP A 12 5.70 -5.01 -7.60
C ASP A 12 4.87 -4.84 -8.87
N TYR A 13 3.95 -3.87 -8.91
CA TYR A 13 2.96 -3.72 -9.98
C TYR A 13 3.00 -2.32 -10.60
N GLY A 14 2.99 -2.27 -11.94
CA GLY A 14 2.85 -1.04 -12.71
C GLY A 14 2.07 -1.27 -13.99
N GLY A 15 1.39 -0.23 -14.48
CA GLY A 15 0.59 -0.31 -15.71
C GLY A 15 -0.17 0.98 -16.02
N ALA A 16 -1.29 0.84 -16.71
CA ALA A 16 -2.23 1.92 -16.94
C ALA A 16 -3.67 1.42 -16.72
N VAL A 17 -4.53 2.29 -16.19
CA VAL A 17 -5.96 2.02 -16.00
C VAL A 17 -6.79 2.65 -17.14
N ALA A 18 -8.11 2.44 -17.09
CA ALA A 18 -9.04 3.04 -18.05
C ALA A 18 -8.86 4.56 -18.13
N GLY A 19 -8.87 5.11 -19.34
CA GLY A 19 -8.54 6.54 -19.58
C GLY A 19 -7.03 6.83 -19.70
N GLY A 20 -6.17 5.81 -19.64
CA GLY A 20 -4.74 5.93 -19.97
C GLY A 20 -3.87 6.47 -18.84
N ARG A 21 -4.42 6.60 -17.62
CA ARG A 21 -3.66 7.06 -16.46
C ARG A 21 -2.71 5.96 -15.98
N ALA A 22 -1.44 6.30 -15.81
CA ALA A 22 -0.45 5.37 -15.26
C ALA A 22 -0.81 5.01 -13.81
N VAL A 23 -0.50 3.77 -13.43
CA VAL A 23 -0.68 3.25 -12.07
C VAL A 23 0.60 2.55 -11.62
N LEU A 24 0.98 2.76 -10.36
CA LEU A 24 2.10 2.09 -9.71
C LEU A 24 1.68 1.68 -8.30
N LEU A 25 1.74 0.38 -8.01
CA LEU A 25 1.23 -0.19 -6.77
C LEU A 25 2.26 -1.09 -6.13
N GLU A 26 2.29 -1.05 -4.81
CA GLU A 26 2.88 -2.08 -3.98
C GLU A 26 1.79 -2.89 -3.27
N VAL A 27 2.01 -4.19 -3.05
CA VAL A 27 1.08 -5.04 -2.31
C VAL A 27 1.74 -5.54 -1.03
N LYS A 28 1.03 -5.43 0.10
CA LYS A 28 1.49 -5.90 1.41
C LYS A 28 0.39 -6.69 2.10
N SER A 29 0.78 -7.79 2.73
CA SER A 29 -0.16 -8.65 3.43
C SER A 29 0.33 -9.01 4.82
N SER A 30 -0.62 -9.29 5.70
CA SER A 30 -0.38 -9.77 7.05
C SER A 30 -1.45 -10.79 7.42
N SER A 31 -1.05 -11.87 8.08
CA SER A 31 -1.99 -12.85 8.64
C SER A 31 -2.67 -12.36 9.93
N ALA A 32 -2.30 -11.18 10.44
CA ALA A 32 -2.92 -10.54 11.58
C ALA A 32 -3.96 -9.49 11.15
N ALA A 33 -4.75 -9.02 12.11
CA ALA A 33 -5.68 -7.89 11.94
C ALA A 33 -4.97 -6.50 11.86
N SER A 34 -3.70 -6.48 11.52
CA SER A 34 -2.91 -5.26 11.37
C SER A 34 -1.69 -5.51 10.50
N LEU A 35 -1.18 -4.43 9.89
CA LEU A 35 0.06 -4.44 9.14
C LEU A 35 1.17 -3.83 10.00
N PRO A 36 2.26 -4.55 10.30
CA PRO A 36 3.31 -4.02 11.16
C PRO A 36 3.95 -2.75 10.58
N LEU A 37 4.32 -1.86 11.49
CA LEU A 37 5.18 -0.72 11.27
C LEU A 37 6.51 -1.01 11.99
N ASP A 38 7.59 -0.45 11.50
CA ASP A 38 8.94 -0.52 12.04
C ASP A 38 9.49 0.89 12.07
N ARG A 39 10.61 1.02 12.74
CA ARG A 39 11.27 2.25 13.13
C ARG A 39 11.80 3.09 11.96
N GLY A 40 11.80 2.58 10.72
CA GLY A 40 12.21 3.32 9.52
C GLY A 40 11.17 4.35 9.04
N ALA A 41 11.61 5.40 8.33
CA ALA A 41 10.82 6.60 8.00
C ALA A 41 9.54 6.37 7.17
N ARG A 42 9.34 5.21 6.52
CA ARG A 42 8.06 4.83 5.89
C ARG A 42 7.59 3.41 6.22
N GLY A 43 8.19 2.79 7.24
CA GLY A 43 7.95 1.41 7.70
C GLY A 43 8.87 0.38 7.01
N PRO A 44 9.05 -0.83 7.56
CA PRO A 44 9.87 -1.92 7.02
C PRO A 44 9.12 -2.63 5.88
N THR A 45 7.83 -2.35 5.83
CA THR A 45 6.85 -2.93 4.96
C THR A 45 7.05 -2.36 3.55
N LEU A 46 7.69 -1.20 3.43
CA LEU A 46 8.16 -0.66 2.16
C LEU A 46 9.68 -0.50 2.19
N ALA A 47 10.36 -1.12 1.24
CA ALA A 47 11.77 -0.83 1.01
C ALA A 47 11.94 0.63 0.56
N PRO A 48 13.06 1.31 0.86
CA PRO A 48 13.29 2.69 0.43
C PRO A 48 13.07 2.92 -1.06
N SER A 49 13.54 2.00 -1.91
CA SER A 49 13.34 2.07 -3.37
C SER A 49 11.87 2.03 -3.79
N GLN A 50 11.01 1.32 -3.03
CA GLN A 50 9.57 1.28 -3.29
C GLN A 50 8.92 2.62 -2.95
N ALA A 51 9.33 3.22 -1.83
CA ALA A 51 8.86 4.54 -1.44
C ALA A 51 9.28 5.62 -2.43
N ASP A 52 10.53 5.60 -2.89
CA ASP A 52 11.06 6.56 -3.86
C ASP A 52 10.31 6.49 -5.20
N GLU A 53 9.99 5.27 -5.67
CA GLU A 53 9.18 5.08 -6.87
C GLU A 53 7.74 5.58 -6.70
N LEU A 54 7.12 5.33 -5.55
CA LEU A 54 5.77 5.81 -5.26
C LEU A 54 5.72 7.34 -5.13
N ASP A 55 6.74 7.96 -4.52
CA ASP A 55 6.89 9.42 -4.47
C ASP A 55 7.00 10.00 -5.88
N LEU A 56 7.86 9.44 -6.73
CA LEU A 56 8.04 9.88 -8.11
C LEU A 56 6.73 9.72 -8.90
N ALA A 57 6.08 8.56 -8.82
CA ALA A 57 4.83 8.29 -9.52
C ALA A 57 3.71 9.25 -9.10
N ASP A 58 3.52 9.49 -7.79
CA ASP A 58 2.54 10.47 -7.28
C ASP A 58 2.84 11.88 -7.79
N SER A 59 4.12 12.29 -7.79
CA SER A 59 4.54 13.62 -8.27
C SER A 59 4.30 13.82 -9.77
N LEU A 60 4.32 12.74 -10.56
CA LEU A 60 4.02 12.74 -11.99
C LEU A 60 2.53 12.58 -12.32
N GLY A 61 1.66 12.54 -11.29
CA GLY A 61 0.21 12.43 -11.45
C GLY A 61 -0.31 11.02 -11.73
N ALA A 62 0.55 9.99 -11.64
CA ALA A 62 0.11 8.60 -11.69
C ALA A 62 -0.76 8.26 -10.47
N ILE A 63 -1.53 7.18 -10.57
CA ILE A 63 -2.17 6.58 -9.40
C ILE A 63 -1.10 5.75 -8.68
N ALA A 64 -0.52 6.31 -7.62
CA ALA A 64 0.44 5.63 -6.77
C ALA A 64 -0.21 5.19 -5.45
N GLY A 65 0.08 3.98 -4.97
CA GLY A 65 -0.43 3.55 -3.67
C GLY A 65 -0.04 2.15 -3.22
N VAL A 66 -0.61 1.75 -2.08
CA VAL A 66 -0.36 0.45 -1.46
C VAL A 66 -1.67 -0.30 -1.30
N LEU A 67 -1.71 -1.52 -1.81
CA LEU A 67 -2.78 -2.49 -1.51
C LEU A 67 -2.38 -3.28 -0.26
N VAL A 68 -3.27 -3.30 0.73
CA VAL A 68 -3.03 -3.95 2.02
C VAL A 68 -4.07 -5.05 2.25
N ALA A 69 -3.60 -6.27 2.50
CA ALA A 69 -4.43 -7.38 2.95
C ALA A 69 -4.14 -7.70 4.43
N VAL A 70 -5.17 -7.72 5.27
CA VAL A 70 -5.08 -8.14 6.68
C VAL A 70 -6.14 -9.20 6.97
N THR A 71 -5.89 -10.06 7.96
CA THR A 71 -6.79 -11.19 8.27
C THR A 71 -7.31 -11.08 9.72
N PRO A 72 -8.34 -10.24 9.98
CA PRO A 72 -9.09 -10.31 11.24
C PRO A 72 -9.88 -11.63 11.37
N ALA A 73 -10.47 -11.84 12.55
CA ALA A 73 -11.27 -13.05 12.85
C ALA A 73 -12.43 -13.27 11.85
N ALA A 74 -12.95 -12.21 11.24
CA ALA A 74 -14.04 -12.25 10.27
C ALA A 74 -13.58 -12.65 8.83
N GLY A 75 -12.29 -12.85 8.59
CA GLY A 75 -11.73 -13.19 7.29
C GLY A 75 -10.85 -12.09 6.70
N VAL A 76 -10.30 -12.34 5.49
CA VAL A 76 -9.37 -11.43 4.82
C VAL A 76 -10.08 -10.14 4.39
N ARG A 77 -9.46 -9.00 4.68
CA ARG A 77 -9.92 -7.68 4.25
C ARG A 77 -8.83 -6.99 3.44
N TRP A 78 -9.25 -6.37 2.35
CA TRP A 78 -8.36 -5.63 1.45
C TRP A 78 -8.64 -4.13 1.53
N PHE A 79 -7.58 -3.35 1.48
CA PHE A 79 -7.62 -1.89 1.49
C PHE A 79 -6.70 -1.34 0.41
N PHE A 80 -7.15 -0.33 -0.32
CA PHE A 80 -6.28 0.47 -1.18
C PHE A 80 -6.00 1.80 -0.49
N LEU A 81 -4.72 2.12 -0.31
CA LEU A 81 -4.28 3.39 0.23
C LEU A 81 -3.52 4.16 -0.85
N PRO A 82 -4.09 5.23 -1.43
CA PRO A 82 -3.32 6.17 -2.25
C PRO A 82 -2.10 6.66 -1.49
N TRP A 83 -1.00 6.91 -2.19
CA TRP A 83 0.31 7.10 -1.59
C TRP A 83 0.35 8.18 -0.49
N ARG A 84 -0.29 9.33 -0.73
CA ARG A 84 -0.41 10.40 0.26
C ARG A 84 -1.16 9.97 1.52
N ARG A 85 -2.21 9.16 1.36
CA ARG A 85 -3.01 8.62 2.47
C ARG A 85 -2.28 7.51 3.21
N TRP A 86 -1.50 6.69 2.51
CA TRP A 86 -0.57 5.77 3.15
C TRP A 86 0.41 6.53 4.06
N CYS A 87 1.07 7.57 3.54
CA CYS A 87 1.99 8.38 4.32
C CYS A 87 1.31 9.01 5.54
N ALA A 88 0.10 9.56 5.38
CA ALA A 88 -0.69 10.10 6.48
C ALA A 88 -1.06 9.05 7.54
N ALA A 89 -1.44 7.84 7.13
CA ALA A 89 -1.75 6.75 8.04
C ALA A 89 -0.52 6.32 8.87
N VAL A 90 0.65 6.24 8.23
CA VAL A 90 1.93 5.92 8.88
C VAL A 90 2.32 7.00 9.88
N GLU A 91 2.24 8.27 9.50
CA GLU A 91 2.55 9.40 10.39
C GLU A 91 1.58 9.45 11.59
N GLU A 92 0.29 9.24 11.37
CA GLU A 92 -0.70 9.19 12.46
C GLU A 92 -0.39 8.04 13.43
N ALA A 93 -0.10 6.84 12.91
CA ALA A 93 0.25 5.69 13.73
C ALA A 93 1.49 5.97 14.59
N ARG A 94 2.52 6.61 14.02
CA ARG A 94 3.74 6.98 14.75
C ARG A 94 3.52 8.05 15.80
N ALA A 95 2.76 9.09 15.47
CA ALA A 95 2.40 10.13 16.43
C ALA A 95 1.68 9.52 17.65
N ALA A 96 0.92 8.45 17.44
CA ALA A 96 0.28 7.66 18.48
C ALA A 96 1.15 6.52 19.07
N ALA A 97 2.45 6.47 18.74
CA ALA A 97 3.40 5.42 19.15
C ALA A 97 2.94 3.98 18.86
N ARG A 98 2.13 3.79 17.80
CA ARG A 98 1.65 2.47 17.36
C ARG A 98 2.73 1.72 16.59
N ALA A 99 2.83 0.41 16.82
CA ALA A 99 3.73 -0.49 16.11
C ALA A 99 3.10 -1.13 14.85
N SER A 100 1.86 -0.78 14.51
CA SER A 100 1.16 -1.32 13.34
C SER A 100 0.03 -0.41 12.86
N LEU A 101 -0.35 -0.58 11.59
CA LEU A 101 -1.58 -0.08 10.99
C LEU A 101 -2.69 -1.10 11.25
N GLY A 102 -3.50 -0.86 12.28
CA GLY A 102 -4.71 -1.64 12.54
C GLY A 102 -5.81 -1.37 11.51
N VAL A 103 -6.81 -2.25 11.47
CA VAL A 103 -7.99 -2.13 10.59
C VAL A 103 -8.62 -0.74 10.62
N GLU A 104 -8.76 -0.13 11.81
CA GLU A 104 -9.35 1.20 11.96
C GLU A 104 -8.59 2.29 11.16
N LEU A 105 -7.25 2.27 11.20
CA LEU A 105 -6.43 3.21 10.43
C LEU A 105 -6.52 2.92 8.92
N LEU A 106 -6.54 1.65 8.55
CA LEU A 106 -6.68 1.23 7.15
C LEU A 106 -8.04 1.61 6.57
N GLU A 107 -9.12 1.53 7.36
CA GLU A 107 -10.47 1.99 6.98
C GLU A 107 -10.55 3.51 6.88
N ARG A 108 -9.89 4.23 7.79
CA ARG A 108 -9.94 5.70 7.83
C ARG A 108 -9.20 6.33 6.65
N HIS A 109 -8.03 5.78 6.31
CA HIS A 109 -7.16 6.33 5.27
C HIS A 109 -7.29 5.63 3.93
N GLY A 110 -7.74 4.37 3.91
CA GLY A 110 -7.89 3.59 2.70
C GLY A 110 -9.32 3.50 2.19
N PHE A 111 -9.46 2.81 1.08
CA PHE A 111 -10.74 2.38 0.51
C PHE A 111 -10.84 0.86 0.68
N GLY A 112 -11.97 0.38 1.20
CA GLY A 112 -12.24 -1.05 1.25
C GLY A 112 -12.33 -1.62 -0.16
N VAL A 113 -11.62 -2.72 -0.41
CA VAL A 113 -11.55 -3.35 -1.73
C VAL A 113 -12.24 -4.72 -1.67
N PRO A 114 -13.21 -5.00 -2.56
CA PRO A 114 -13.75 -6.36 -2.68
C PRO A 114 -12.63 -7.34 -3.09
N PRO A 115 -12.60 -8.57 -2.56
CA PRO A 115 -11.62 -9.56 -2.98
C PRO A 115 -11.63 -9.76 -4.51
N GLY A 116 -10.47 -9.60 -5.14
CA GLY A 116 -10.32 -9.76 -6.60
C GLY A 116 -10.69 -8.55 -7.46
N ASP A 117 -11.17 -7.44 -6.86
CA ASP A 117 -11.60 -6.24 -7.61
C ASP A 117 -10.88 -4.97 -7.13
N TRP A 118 -9.55 -5.02 -7.13
CA TRP A 118 -8.72 -3.87 -6.78
C TRP A 118 -8.72 -2.77 -7.85
N LEU A 119 -9.03 -3.11 -9.10
CA LEU A 119 -9.14 -2.14 -10.19
C LEU A 119 -10.29 -1.15 -9.95
N ALA A 120 -11.46 -1.62 -9.50
CA ALA A 120 -12.58 -0.72 -9.18
C ALA A 120 -12.23 0.30 -8.10
N ALA A 121 -11.43 -0.09 -7.10
CA ALA A 121 -10.99 0.82 -6.04
C ALA A 121 -9.96 1.86 -6.55
N VAL A 122 -9.09 1.47 -7.48
CA VAL A 122 -8.10 2.36 -8.12
C VAL A 122 -8.79 3.37 -9.05
N ASP A 123 -9.75 2.93 -9.85
CA ASP A 123 -10.51 3.80 -10.77
C ASP A 123 -11.32 4.88 -10.01
N GLY A 124 -11.92 4.52 -8.87
CA GLY A 124 -12.68 5.44 -8.03
C GLY A 124 -11.86 6.55 -7.36
N CYS A 125 -10.53 6.45 -7.35
CA CYS A 125 -9.63 7.46 -6.78
C CYS A 125 -9.25 8.57 -7.77
N GLY A 126 -9.65 8.44 -9.04
CA GLY A 126 -9.32 9.38 -10.12
C GLY A 126 -10.44 10.33 -10.55
N ALA A 127 -11.63 10.23 -9.94
CA ALA A 127 -12.80 11.06 -10.22
C ALA A 127 -12.89 12.30 -9.32
#